data_AF-A0A3Q1IUL0-F1
#
_entry.id   AF-A0A3Q1IUL0-F1
#
_cell.length_a   1.000
_cell.length_b   1.000
_cell.length_c   1.000
_cell.angle_alpha   90.00
_cell.angle_beta   90.00
_cell.angle_gamma   90.00
#
_symmetry.space_group_name_H-M   'P 1'
#
loop_
_entity.id
_entity.type
_entity.pdbx_description
1 polymer ?
#
loop_
_entity_poly.entity_id
_entity_poly.type
_entity_poly.pdbx_seq_one_letter_code
_entity_poly.pdbx_strand_id
1 'polypeptide(L)'
;MAQHDPSHVASSQKALMLEMKSLQEEPVEGFKITLVDEADLYNWEVAIFGPPNTHYEGGYFKARIKFPIDYPYSPPAFRFLTKMWHPNIYENGDVCISILHPPVDDPQSGELPSERWNPTQNVRTILLSVISLLNEPNTFSPANVDASVMYRKWRDSKGKDREYVEIIRKQVLSTKAEAERDGVKVPTTLAEYCVRTRAPAPDEGSDLFYDYYYDDDDMEGGDGDCCYDEDDSGNEES
;
A
#
# COMPACT_ATOMS: atom_id res chain seq x y z
N MET A 1 -41.56 -6.56 14.10
CA MET A 1 -40.74 -5.37 14.36
C MET A 1 -39.46 -5.85 15.03
N ALA A 2 -38.41 -6.09 14.25
CA ALA A 2 -37.12 -6.50 14.81
C ALA A 2 -36.50 -5.26 15.47
N GLN A 3 -36.24 -5.37 16.77
CA GLN A 3 -35.58 -4.33 17.56
C GLN A 3 -34.13 -4.24 17.09
N HIS A 4 -33.72 -3.06 16.66
CA HIS A 4 -32.33 -2.76 16.33
C HIS A 4 -31.56 -2.62 17.64
N ASP A 5 -30.73 -3.61 17.98
CA ASP A 5 -29.81 -3.53 19.11
C ASP A 5 -28.65 -2.58 18.74
N PRO A 6 -28.44 -1.48 19.47
CA PRO A 6 -27.40 -0.50 19.15
C PRO A 6 -25.97 -0.95 19.52
N SER A 7 -25.76 -2.18 19.98
CA SER A 7 -24.47 -2.61 20.56
C SER A 7 -23.57 -3.51 19.68
N HIS A 8 -24.02 -3.95 18.50
CA HIS A 8 -23.21 -4.81 17.63
C HIS A 8 -22.56 -4.06 16.47
N VAL A 9 -21.38 -3.47 16.72
CA VAL A 9 -20.53 -2.90 15.65
C VAL A 9 -20.16 -4.02 14.66
N ALA A 10 -20.53 -3.86 13.40
CA ALA A 10 -20.25 -4.85 12.35
C ALA A 10 -18.74 -5.09 12.22
N SER A 11 -18.32 -6.30 11.85
CA SER A 11 -16.89 -6.65 11.71
C SER A 11 -16.13 -5.66 10.82
N SER A 12 -16.75 -5.25 9.71
CA SER A 12 -16.20 -4.27 8.78
C SER A 12 -16.00 -2.88 9.41
N GLN A 13 -16.93 -2.42 10.24
CA GLN A 13 -16.77 -1.14 10.95
C GLN A 13 -15.57 -1.16 11.90
N LYS A 14 -15.35 -2.27 12.63
CA LYS A 14 -14.18 -2.40 13.52
C LYS A 14 -12.87 -2.35 12.73
N ALA A 15 -12.80 -3.07 11.60
CA ALA A 15 -11.63 -3.05 10.73
C ALA A 15 -11.34 -1.63 10.20
N LEU A 16 -12.37 -0.94 9.69
CA LEU A 16 -12.24 0.43 9.16
C LEU A 16 -11.81 1.44 10.23
N MET A 17 -12.34 1.33 11.46
CA MET A 17 -11.91 2.19 12.58
C MET A 17 -10.43 1.98 12.92
N LEU A 18 -9.96 0.72 12.97
CA LEU A 18 -8.55 0.41 13.25
C LEU A 18 -7.62 0.94 12.16
N GLU A 19 -8.00 0.76 10.89
CA GLU A 19 -7.21 1.27 9.77
C GLU A 19 -7.17 2.79 9.72
N MET A 20 -8.32 3.46 9.93
CA MET A 20 -8.36 4.93 10.00
C MET A 20 -7.44 5.44 11.12
N LYS A 21 -7.53 4.84 12.31
CA LYS A 21 -6.66 5.19 13.43
C LYS A 21 -5.19 5.01 13.07
N SER A 22 -4.81 3.86 12.52
CA SER A 22 -3.43 3.58 12.09
C SER A 22 -2.91 4.58 11.06
N LEU A 23 -3.75 4.98 10.10
CA LEU A 23 -3.38 5.95 9.07
C LEU A 23 -3.33 7.40 9.58
N GLN A 24 -4.03 7.72 10.66
CA GLN A 24 -3.93 9.02 11.33
C GLN A 24 -2.71 9.10 12.25
N GLU A 25 -2.37 8.02 12.95
CA GLU A 25 -1.19 7.93 13.82
C GLU A 25 0.10 7.83 12.99
N GLU A 26 0.08 7.05 11.91
CA GLU A 26 1.20 6.83 11.00
C GLU A 26 0.78 7.12 9.54
N PRO A 27 0.68 8.41 9.15
CA PRO A 27 0.25 8.77 7.80
C PRO A 27 1.19 8.27 6.72
N VAL A 28 0.63 7.92 5.58
CA VAL A 28 1.39 7.64 4.35
C VAL A 28 1.88 8.98 3.78
N GLU A 29 3.17 9.08 3.46
CA GLU A 29 3.76 10.31 2.93
C GLU A 29 3.03 10.80 1.67
N GLY A 30 2.64 12.07 1.66
CA GLY A 30 1.85 12.66 0.58
C GLY A 30 0.35 12.38 0.63
N PHE A 31 -0.16 11.69 1.65
CA PHE A 31 -1.59 11.41 1.78
C PHE A 31 -2.15 12.01 3.08
N LYS A 32 -3.37 12.57 2.97
CA LYS A 32 -4.22 12.91 4.11
C LYS A 32 -5.57 12.25 3.92
N ILE A 33 -6.05 11.61 4.98
CA ILE A 33 -7.26 10.81 4.93
C ILE A 33 -8.24 11.34 5.97
N THR A 34 -9.48 11.53 5.54
CA THR A 34 -10.59 11.99 6.39
C THR A 34 -11.86 11.23 6.03
N LEU A 35 -12.86 11.28 6.91
CA LEU A 35 -14.20 10.81 6.58
C LEU A 35 -14.94 11.91 5.80
N VAL A 36 -15.76 11.52 4.83
CA VAL A 36 -16.64 12.49 4.15
C VAL A 36 -17.74 12.97 5.08
N ASP A 37 -18.27 12.07 5.90
CA ASP A 37 -19.23 12.33 6.96
C ASP A 37 -18.78 11.53 8.20
N GLU A 38 -18.74 12.17 9.37
CA GLU A 38 -18.34 11.54 10.63
C GLU A 38 -19.25 10.35 11.00
N ALA A 39 -20.49 10.32 10.51
CA ALA A 39 -21.41 9.22 10.70
C ALA A 39 -21.20 8.05 9.71
N ASP A 40 -20.41 8.23 8.64
CA ASP A 40 -20.22 7.26 7.57
C ASP A 40 -18.77 6.79 7.43
N LEU A 41 -18.48 5.66 8.09
CA LEU A 41 -17.17 5.00 8.04
C LEU A 41 -16.84 4.36 6.69
N TYR A 42 -17.80 4.23 5.77
CA TYR A 42 -17.61 3.53 4.49
C TYR A 42 -17.23 4.47 3.34
N ASN A 43 -17.10 5.77 3.59
CA ASN A 43 -16.74 6.76 2.58
C ASN A 43 -15.65 7.70 3.07
N TRP A 44 -14.44 7.53 2.55
CA TRP A 44 -13.27 8.33 2.94
C TRP A 44 -12.89 9.30 1.84
N GLU A 45 -12.50 10.51 2.22
CA GLU A 45 -11.84 11.47 1.35
C GLU A 45 -10.33 11.37 1.53
N VAL A 46 -9.63 11.33 0.39
CA VAL A 46 -8.18 11.21 0.31
C VAL A 46 -7.64 12.42 -0.42
N ALA A 47 -6.85 13.22 0.27
CA ALA A 47 -6.04 14.28 -0.31
C ALA A 47 -4.64 13.74 -0.61
N ILE A 48 -4.19 13.92 -1.85
CA ILE A 48 -2.94 13.39 -2.39
C ILE A 48 -2.08 14.56 -2.86
N PHE A 49 -0.87 14.64 -2.36
CA PHE A 49 0.11 15.64 -2.76
C PHE A 49 1.08 15.04 -3.76
N GLY A 50 1.35 15.77 -4.83
CA GLY A 50 2.34 15.33 -5.81
C GLY A 50 3.76 15.35 -5.23
N PRO A 51 4.54 14.26 -5.35
CA PRO A 51 5.89 14.21 -4.79
C PRO A 51 6.83 15.23 -5.46
N PRO A 52 7.80 15.80 -4.72
CA PRO A 52 8.84 16.64 -5.29
C PRO A 52 9.66 15.91 -6.37
N ASN A 53 10.19 16.65 -7.34
CA ASN A 53 10.96 16.12 -8.47
C ASN A 53 10.16 15.18 -9.40
N THR A 54 8.83 15.27 -9.39
CA THR A 54 7.95 14.56 -10.33
C THR A 54 7.18 15.54 -11.20
N HIS A 55 6.53 15.06 -12.25
CA HIS A 55 5.62 15.90 -13.04
C HIS A 55 4.37 16.34 -12.26
N TYR A 56 4.09 15.71 -11.12
CA TYR A 56 2.98 16.02 -10.25
C TYR A 56 3.35 17.01 -9.13
N GLU A 57 4.62 17.40 -8.99
CA GLU A 57 5.10 18.29 -7.92
C GLU A 57 4.21 19.53 -7.74
N GLY A 58 3.82 19.78 -6.49
CA GLY A 58 2.94 20.91 -6.14
C GLY A 58 1.47 20.70 -6.51
N GLY A 59 1.09 19.50 -6.95
CA GLY A 59 -0.30 19.11 -7.19
C GLY A 59 -1.05 18.75 -5.92
N TYR A 60 -2.34 19.05 -5.89
CA TYR A 60 -3.30 18.68 -4.85
C TYR A 60 -4.47 17.92 -5.47
N PHE A 61 -4.47 16.60 -5.33
CA PHE A 61 -5.50 15.76 -5.94
C PHE A 61 -6.43 15.21 -4.88
N LYS A 62 -7.72 15.19 -5.18
CA LYS A 62 -8.74 14.61 -4.30
C LYS A 62 -9.21 13.29 -4.88
N ALA A 63 -9.37 12.30 -4.00
CA ALA A 63 -9.94 11.01 -4.32
C ALA A 63 -10.91 10.57 -3.22
N ARG A 64 -11.70 9.54 -3.52
CA ARG A 64 -12.65 8.92 -2.60
C ARG A 64 -12.42 7.43 -2.56
N ILE A 65 -12.41 6.87 -1.36
CA ILE A 65 -12.46 5.42 -1.13
C ILE A 65 -13.84 5.07 -0.63
N LYS A 66 -14.51 4.14 -1.32
CA LYS A 66 -15.80 3.62 -0.92
C LYS A 66 -15.69 2.15 -0.58
N PHE A 67 -15.99 1.80 0.66
CA PHE A 67 -15.87 0.45 1.19
C PHE A 67 -17.19 -0.32 1.03
N PRO A 68 -17.14 -1.63 0.72
CA PRO A 68 -18.32 -2.47 0.76
C PRO A 68 -18.64 -2.90 2.21
N ILE A 69 -19.86 -3.39 2.44
CA ILE A 69 -20.34 -3.77 3.78
C ILE A 69 -19.57 -4.95 4.38
N ASP A 70 -19.02 -5.80 3.52
CA ASP A 70 -18.25 -7.01 3.83
C ASP A 70 -16.73 -6.78 3.77
N TYR A 71 -16.26 -5.53 3.77
CA TYR A 71 -14.83 -5.24 3.89
C TYR A 71 -14.22 -5.92 5.13
N PRO A 72 -13.01 -6.53 5.05
CA PRO A 72 -12.06 -6.56 3.92
C PRO A 72 -12.22 -7.76 2.97
N TYR A 73 -13.33 -8.51 3.00
CA TYR A 73 -13.50 -9.65 2.09
C TYR A 73 -13.66 -9.23 0.64
N SER A 74 -14.38 -8.14 0.39
CA SER A 74 -14.47 -7.49 -0.92
C SER A 74 -13.63 -6.20 -0.98
N PRO A 75 -13.03 -5.88 -2.15
CA PRO A 75 -12.23 -4.67 -2.31
C PRO A 75 -13.06 -3.40 -2.21
N PRO A 76 -12.48 -2.29 -1.71
CA PRO A 76 -13.08 -0.97 -1.87
C PRO A 76 -12.95 -0.47 -3.32
N ALA A 77 -13.76 0.53 -3.67
CA ALA A 77 -13.57 1.31 -4.89
C ALA A 77 -12.74 2.56 -4.60
N PHE A 78 -11.74 2.85 -5.44
CA PHE A 78 -10.93 4.06 -5.38
C PHE A 78 -11.19 4.91 -6.63
N ARG A 79 -11.61 6.16 -6.42
CA ARG A 79 -11.95 7.09 -7.50
C ARG A 79 -11.33 8.47 -7.27
N PHE A 80 -10.62 9.00 -8.26
CA PHE A 80 -10.24 10.40 -8.28
C PHE A 80 -11.46 11.31 -8.50
N LEU A 81 -11.60 12.32 -7.64
CA LEU A 81 -12.56 13.41 -7.82
C LEU A 81 -11.96 14.50 -8.72
N THR A 82 -10.66 14.76 -8.56
CA THR A 82 -9.89 15.61 -9.47
C THR A 82 -9.72 14.88 -10.81
N LYS A 83 -9.98 15.55 -11.93
CA LYS A 83 -9.81 14.92 -13.26
C LYS A 83 -8.34 14.60 -13.53
N MET A 84 -8.02 13.33 -13.78
CA MET A 84 -6.66 12.84 -14.04
C MET A 84 -6.50 12.40 -15.49
N TRP A 85 -5.38 12.79 -16.12
CA TRP A 85 -4.98 12.28 -17.44
C TRP A 85 -3.88 11.24 -17.22
N HIS A 86 -4.26 9.97 -17.23
CA HIS A 86 -3.35 8.89 -16.85
C HIS A 86 -3.69 7.57 -17.55
N PRO A 87 -2.70 6.77 -17.98
CA PRO A 87 -2.95 5.49 -18.67
C PRO A 87 -3.85 4.52 -17.90
N ASN A 88 -3.82 4.54 -16.56
CA ASN A 88 -4.55 3.60 -15.69
C ASN A 88 -5.70 4.25 -14.89
N ILE A 89 -6.14 5.44 -15.28
CA ILE A 89 -7.31 6.09 -14.66
C ILE A 89 -8.35 6.33 -15.76
N TYR A 90 -9.58 5.85 -15.51
CA TYR A 90 -10.71 6.05 -16.40
C TYR A 90 -11.17 7.51 -16.41
N GLU A 91 -11.93 7.91 -17.42
CA GLU A 91 -12.46 9.30 -17.52
C GLU A 91 -13.36 9.69 -16.34
N ASN A 92 -14.03 8.71 -15.72
CA ASN A 92 -14.85 8.89 -14.54
C ASN A 92 -14.05 8.95 -13.22
N GLY A 93 -12.73 8.82 -13.30
CA GLY A 93 -11.80 8.84 -12.17
C GLY A 93 -11.52 7.48 -11.51
N ASP A 94 -12.19 6.40 -11.92
CA ASP A 94 -11.93 5.07 -11.37
C ASP A 94 -10.49 4.63 -11.70
N VAL A 95 -9.82 4.04 -10.72
CA VAL A 95 -8.43 3.57 -10.87
C VAL A 95 -8.42 2.09 -11.26
N CYS A 96 -7.67 1.76 -12.32
CA CYS A 96 -7.50 0.39 -12.77
C CYS A 96 -6.18 -0.18 -12.22
N ILE A 97 -6.23 -0.79 -11.04
CA ILE A 97 -5.11 -1.53 -10.43
C ILE A 97 -5.56 -2.91 -9.99
N SER A 98 -4.70 -3.90 -10.20
CA SER A 98 -5.04 -5.32 -10.01
C SER A 98 -5.49 -5.63 -8.59
N ILE A 99 -4.90 -4.97 -7.58
CA ILE A 99 -5.22 -5.19 -6.16
C ILE A 99 -6.63 -4.75 -5.78
N LEU A 100 -7.32 -3.92 -6.58
CA LEU A 100 -8.72 -3.53 -6.33
C LEU A 100 -9.72 -4.46 -7.03
N HIS A 101 -9.24 -5.56 -7.61
CA HIS A 101 -10.06 -6.59 -8.20
C HIS A 101 -9.96 -7.90 -7.42
N PRO A 102 -11.07 -8.64 -7.27
CA PRO A 102 -11.05 -9.99 -6.71
C PRO A 102 -10.05 -10.89 -7.45
N PRO A 103 -9.57 -11.96 -6.81
CA PRO A 103 -8.72 -12.93 -7.47
C PRO A 103 -9.47 -13.57 -8.65
N VAL A 104 -8.74 -13.87 -9.71
CA VAL A 104 -9.26 -14.65 -10.84
C VAL A 104 -8.78 -16.08 -10.64
N ASP A 105 -9.69 -17.06 -10.66
CA ASP A 105 -9.36 -18.49 -10.64
C ASP A 105 -8.83 -18.95 -12.01
N ASP A 106 -7.77 -18.28 -12.50
CA ASP A 106 -7.07 -18.63 -13.73
C ASP A 106 -5.59 -18.95 -13.41
N PRO A 107 -5.23 -20.24 -13.33
CA PRO A 107 -3.85 -20.70 -13.10
C PRO A 107 -2.86 -20.23 -14.17
N GLN A 108 -3.34 -19.78 -15.34
CA GLN A 108 -2.51 -19.35 -16.46
C GLN A 108 -2.32 -17.82 -16.53
N SER A 109 -3.01 -17.07 -15.67
CA SER A 109 -2.89 -15.60 -15.59
C SER A 109 -1.48 -15.14 -15.22
N GLY A 110 -0.72 -15.96 -14.47
CA GLY A 110 0.61 -15.62 -13.97
C GLY A 110 0.61 -14.56 -12.86
N GLU A 111 -0.56 -14.18 -12.34
CA GLU A 111 -0.70 -13.16 -11.29
C GLU A 111 -0.52 -13.78 -9.90
N LEU A 112 0.23 -13.10 -9.04
CA LEU A 112 0.42 -13.50 -7.66
C LEU A 112 -0.82 -13.16 -6.81
N PRO A 113 -1.14 -13.94 -5.76
CA PRO A 113 -2.23 -13.60 -4.84
C PRO A 113 -2.08 -12.21 -4.18
N SER A 114 -0.85 -11.71 -4.03
CA SER A 114 -0.55 -10.37 -3.53
C SER A 114 -0.84 -9.25 -4.54
N GLU A 115 -0.99 -9.58 -5.82
CA GLU A 115 -1.32 -8.63 -6.90
C GLU A 115 -2.83 -8.47 -7.08
N ARG A 116 -3.64 -9.27 -6.36
CA ARG A 116 -5.10 -9.19 -6.33
C ARG A 116 -5.61 -8.88 -4.92
N TRP A 117 -6.87 -8.48 -4.85
CA TRP A 117 -7.51 -8.25 -3.56
C TRP A 117 -7.59 -9.55 -2.78
N ASN A 118 -7.25 -9.47 -1.49
CA ASN A 118 -7.50 -10.53 -0.53
C ASN A 118 -7.67 -9.90 0.86
N PRO A 119 -8.25 -10.59 1.85
CA PRO A 119 -8.55 -10.00 3.17
C PRO A 119 -7.34 -9.55 4.00
N THR A 120 -6.11 -9.81 3.55
CA THR A 120 -4.89 -9.30 4.20
C THR A 120 -4.42 -7.95 3.63
N GLN A 121 -4.96 -7.55 2.48
CA GLN A 121 -4.77 -6.21 1.93
C GLN A 121 -5.50 -5.17 2.80
N ASN A 122 -5.02 -3.93 2.76
CA ASN A 122 -5.55 -2.85 3.56
C ASN A 122 -5.43 -1.51 2.83
N VAL A 123 -5.96 -0.44 3.41
CA VAL A 123 -5.94 0.89 2.79
C VAL A 123 -4.50 1.37 2.58
N ARG A 124 -3.56 1.09 3.50
CA ARG A 124 -2.16 1.48 3.31
C ARG A 124 -1.56 0.84 2.06
N THR A 125 -1.79 -0.46 1.81
CA THR A 125 -1.29 -1.12 0.59
C THR A 125 -1.92 -0.51 -0.66
N ILE A 126 -3.21 -0.16 -0.63
CA ILE A 126 -3.87 0.56 -1.73
C ILE A 126 -3.16 1.89 -2.03
N LEU A 127 -2.90 2.71 -1.02
CA LEU A 127 -2.27 4.03 -1.23
C LEU A 127 -0.87 3.90 -1.82
N LEU A 128 -0.06 2.97 -1.30
CA LEU A 128 1.27 2.70 -1.84
C LEU A 128 1.23 2.22 -3.30
N SER A 129 0.27 1.35 -3.64
CA SER A 129 0.06 0.90 -5.03
C SER A 129 -0.39 2.04 -5.94
N VAL A 130 -1.22 2.97 -5.47
CA VAL A 130 -1.60 4.17 -6.25
C VAL A 130 -0.39 5.06 -6.53
N ILE A 131 0.51 5.25 -5.56
CA ILE A 131 1.76 6.00 -5.78
C ILE A 131 2.62 5.32 -6.85
N SER A 132 2.81 4.00 -6.72
CA SER A 132 3.59 3.22 -7.68
C SER A 132 2.99 3.34 -9.10
N LEU A 133 1.66 3.23 -9.23
CA LEU A 133 0.97 3.36 -10.50
C LEU A 133 1.11 4.75 -11.14
N LEU A 134 1.05 5.83 -10.33
CA LEU A 134 1.19 7.21 -10.83
C LEU A 134 2.61 7.49 -11.35
N ASN A 135 3.62 6.83 -10.78
CA ASN A 135 5.02 6.95 -11.20
C ASN A 135 5.35 6.04 -12.39
N GLU A 136 4.82 4.81 -12.38
CA GLU A 136 5.09 3.80 -13.40
C GLU A 136 3.76 3.23 -13.96
N PRO A 137 3.15 3.92 -14.93
CA PRO A 137 1.90 3.48 -15.52
C PRO A 137 2.03 2.11 -16.22
N ASN A 138 1.05 1.24 -16.01
CA ASN A 138 0.92 -0.01 -16.77
C ASN A 138 0.34 0.29 -18.16
N THR A 139 1.18 0.11 -19.19
CA THR A 139 0.79 0.36 -20.59
C THR A 139 0.30 -0.87 -21.35
N PHE A 140 0.37 -2.07 -20.75
CA PHE A 140 -0.09 -3.33 -21.36
C PHE A 140 -1.61 -3.46 -21.31
N SER A 141 -2.23 -3.04 -20.21
CA SER A 141 -3.69 -3.01 -20.04
C SER A 141 -4.13 -1.63 -19.53
N PRO A 142 -4.16 -0.61 -20.40
CA PRO A 142 -4.52 0.75 -20.01
C PRO A 142 -6.04 0.93 -19.87
N ALA A 143 -6.45 1.71 -18.88
CA ALA A 143 -7.82 2.22 -18.74
C ALA A 143 -8.10 3.36 -19.72
N ASN A 144 -7.09 4.18 -20.01
CA ASN A 144 -7.13 5.27 -20.98
C ASN A 144 -6.09 5.01 -22.07
N VAL A 145 -6.56 4.55 -23.23
CA VAL A 145 -5.72 4.16 -24.37
C VAL A 145 -4.96 5.37 -24.93
N ASP A 146 -5.60 6.53 -25.03
CA ASP A 146 -4.98 7.74 -25.58
C ASP A 146 -3.85 8.25 -24.67
N ALA A 147 -4.11 8.32 -23.36
CA ALA A 147 -3.08 8.67 -22.38
C ALA A 147 -1.92 7.67 -22.41
N SER A 148 -2.20 6.37 -22.58
CA SER A 148 -1.18 5.32 -22.70
C SER A 148 -0.31 5.48 -23.94
N VAL A 149 -0.91 5.81 -25.10
CA VAL A 149 -0.17 6.10 -26.34
C VAL A 149 0.72 7.33 -26.17
N MET A 150 0.21 8.42 -25.59
CA MET A 150 0.99 9.64 -25.32
C MET A 150 2.14 9.37 -24.35
N TYR A 151 1.89 8.63 -23.28
CA TYR A 151 2.92 8.26 -22.30
C TYR A 151 4.04 7.45 -22.94
N ARG A 152 3.71 6.44 -23.77
CA ARG A 152 4.73 5.66 -24.50
C ARG A 152 5.55 6.54 -25.44
N LYS A 153 4.92 7.43 -26.21
CA LYS A 153 5.63 8.40 -27.06
C LYS A 153 6.59 9.28 -26.26
N TRP A 154 6.14 9.84 -25.15
CA TRP A 154 6.97 10.63 -24.24
C TRP A 154 8.18 9.82 -23.74
N ARG A 155 7.95 8.62 -23.21
CA ARG A 155 8.97 7.72 -22.67
C ARG A 155 10.00 7.32 -23.75
N ASP A 156 9.53 6.85 -24.90
CA ASP A 156 10.38 6.33 -25.98
C ASP A 156 11.19 7.46 -26.63
N SER A 157 10.67 8.69 -26.64
CA SER A 157 11.39 9.89 -27.07
C SER A 157 12.44 10.40 -26.06
N LYS A 158 12.53 9.78 -24.87
CA LYS A 158 13.35 10.23 -23.73
C LYS A 158 13.00 11.67 -23.30
N GLY A 159 11.71 11.98 -23.28
CA GLY A 159 11.18 13.29 -22.86
C GLY A 159 11.30 14.43 -23.87
N LYS A 160 11.63 14.13 -25.14
CA LYS A 160 11.64 15.14 -26.22
C LYS A 160 10.22 15.53 -26.64
N ASP A 161 9.32 14.56 -26.75
CA ASP A 161 7.89 14.82 -26.88
C ASP A 161 7.38 15.30 -25.52
N ARG A 162 6.75 16.47 -25.47
CA ARG A 162 6.33 17.12 -24.22
C ARG A 162 4.81 17.09 -24.01
N GLU A 163 4.05 16.55 -24.97
CA GLU A 163 2.59 16.64 -24.97
C GLU A 163 1.98 16.05 -23.68
N TYR A 164 2.40 14.83 -23.31
CA TYR A 164 1.93 14.15 -22.10
C TYR A 164 2.23 14.97 -20.82
N VAL A 165 3.47 15.45 -20.69
CA VAL A 165 3.90 16.20 -19.50
C VAL A 165 3.24 17.57 -19.42
N GLU A 166 2.95 18.20 -20.55
CA GLU A 166 2.25 19.49 -20.58
C GLU A 166 0.80 19.38 -20.14
N ILE A 167 0.12 18.27 -20.44
CA ILE A 167 -1.20 17.98 -19.91
C ILE A 167 -1.14 17.82 -18.39
N ILE A 168 -0.21 17.01 -17.87
CA ILE A 168 -0.03 16.83 -16.42
C ILE A 168 0.25 18.17 -15.73
N ARG A 169 1.17 18.99 -16.27
CA ARG A 169 1.48 20.30 -15.70
C ARG A 169 0.25 21.22 -15.65
N LYS A 170 -0.58 21.23 -16.70
CA LYS A 170 -1.83 21.99 -16.71
C LYS A 170 -2.80 21.51 -15.63
N GLN A 171 -2.90 20.20 -15.43
CA GLN A 171 -3.73 19.62 -14.35
C GLN A 171 -3.20 20.02 -12.98
N VAL A 172 -1.91 19.86 -12.71
CA VAL A 172 -1.26 20.30 -11.46
C VAL A 172 -1.55 21.77 -11.18
N LEU A 173 -1.38 22.65 -12.18
CA LEU A 173 -1.67 24.08 -12.01
C LEU A 173 -3.15 24.33 -11.68
N SER A 174 -4.08 23.60 -12.29
CA SER A 174 -5.51 23.75 -11.99
C SER A 174 -5.86 23.35 -10.55
N THR A 175 -5.12 22.42 -9.95
CA THR A 175 -5.35 22.00 -8.56
C THR A 175 -5.02 23.06 -7.51
N LYS A 176 -4.22 24.09 -7.87
CA LYS A 176 -3.86 25.16 -6.93
C LYS A 176 -5.07 25.93 -6.43
N ALA A 177 -6.04 26.19 -7.31
CA ALA A 177 -7.29 26.84 -6.94
C ALA A 177 -8.12 25.97 -5.97
N GLU A 178 -8.07 24.64 -6.12
CA GLU A 178 -8.73 23.72 -5.20
C GLU A 178 -8.03 23.69 -3.83
N ALA A 179 -6.70 23.69 -3.82
CA ALA A 179 -5.93 23.75 -2.58
C ALA A 179 -6.20 25.06 -1.81
N GLU A 180 -6.28 26.20 -2.50
CA GLU A 180 -6.63 27.49 -1.91
C GLU A 180 -8.05 27.50 -1.34
N ARG A 181 -9.02 26.97 -2.09
CA ARG A 181 -10.42 26.84 -1.65
C ARG A 181 -10.55 26.00 -0.38
N ASP A 182 -9.80 24.92 -0.30
CA ASP A 182 -9.84 23.97 0.83
C ASP A 182 -8.88 24.41 1.97
N GLY A 183 -8.16 25.53 1.81
CA GLY A 183 -7.23 26.07 2.81
C GLY A 183 -5.97 25.21 3.04
N VAL A 184 -5.60 24.39 2.07
CA VAL A 184 -4.53 23.40 2.17
C VAL A 184 -3.21 23.97 1.67
N LYS A 185 -2.18 24.00 2.52
CA LYS A 185 -0.80 24.28 2.10
C LYS A 185 -0.18 23.01 1.49
N VAL A 186 0.11 23.04 0.19
CA VAL A 186 0.75 21.93 -0.52
C VAL A 186 2.25 21.88 -0.19
N PRO A 187 2.81 20.71 0.19
CA PRO A 187 4.24 20.55 0.41
C PRO A 187 5.00 20.68 -0.92
N THR A 188 6.10 21.44 -0.92
CA THR A 188 6.93 21.65 -2.12
C THR A 188 8.35 21.14 -1.96
N THR A 189 8.76 20.85 -0.73
CA THR A 189 10.09 20.32 -0.43
C THR A 189 9.97 18.88 0.05
N LEU A 190 11.05 18.11 -0.12
CA LEU A 190 11.11 16.73 0.38
C LEU A 190 10.92 16.66 1.89
N ALA A 191 11.44 17.63 2.64
CA ALA A 191 11.28 17.69 4.09
C ALA A 191 9.84 17.99 4.53
N GLU A 192 9.08 18.75 3.75
CA GLU A 192 7.64 18.96 4.00
C GLU A 192 6.79 17.75 3.58
N TYR A 193 7.22 17.03 2.54
CA TYR A 193 6.52 15.87 1.99
C TYR A 193 6.70 14.62 2.87
N CYS A 194 7.94 14.33 3.27
CA CYS A 194 8.29 13.22 4.16
C CYS A 194 8.10 13.68 5.60
N VAL A 195 6.86 13.59 6.10
CA VAL A 195 6.59 13.81 7.52
C VAL A 195 7.32 12.72 8.29
N ARG A 196 8.35 13.09 9.07
CA ARG A 196 9.08 12.15 9.92
C ARG A 196 8.08 11.41 10.81
N THR A 197 7.77 10.17 10.48
CA THR A 197 7.18 9.25 11.45
C THR A 197 8.13 9.22 12.64
N ARG A 198 7.64 9.65 13.78
CA ARG A 198 8.43 9.71 15.01
C ARG A 198 8.88 8.27 15.29
N ALA A 199 10.19 8.02 15.23
CA ALA A 199 10.72 6.74 15.69
C ALA A 199 10.21 6.52 17.13
N PRO A 200 9.76 5.31 17.51
CA PRO A 200 9.45 5.03 18.89
C PRO A 200 10.67 5.40 19.73
N ALA A 201 10.43 6.11 20.84
CA ALA A 201 11.53 6.50 21.73
C ALA A 201 12.28 5.22 22.14
N PRO A 202 13.62 5.25 22.21
CA PRO A 202 14.35 4.13 22.81
C PRO A 202 13.81 3.95 24.23
N ASP A 203 13.35 2.74 24.51
CA ASP A 203 12.85 2.35 25.83
C ASP A 203 14.03 2.41 26.81
N GLU A 204 14.08 3.47 27.63
CA GLU A 204 14.99 3.53 28.77
C GLU A 204 14.43 2.63 29.87
N GLY A 205 14.69 1.32 29.79
CA GLY A 205 14.48 0.46 30.96
C GLY A 205 14.29 -1.03 30.73
N SER A 206 15.33 -1.75 30.33
CA SER A 206 15.70 -3.02 31.00
C SER A 206 17.10 -3.50 30.58
N ASP A 207 18.14 -2.77 30.99
CA ASP A 207 19.48 -3.34 31.15
C ASP A 207 19.47 -4.24 32.39
N LEU A 208 19.06 -5.50 32.27
CA LEU A 208 19.25 -6.48 33.33
C LEU A 208 19.55 -7.87 32.76
N PHE A 209 20.86 -8.19 32.84
CA PHE A 209 21.49 -9.50 32.93
C PHE A 209 21.65 -10.33 31.65
N TYR A 210 22.59 -9.88 30.80
CA TYR A 210 23.50 -10.81 30.11
C TYR A 210 24.78 -10.87 30.94
N ASP A 211 24.91 -11.86 31.83
CA ASP A 211 26.21 -12.32 32.29
C ASP A 211 26.07 -13.66 33.02
N TYR A 212 27.13 -14.47 32.92
CA TYR A 212 27.41 -15.73 33.63
C TYR A 212 26.72 -17.02 33.08
N TYR A 213 27.38 -18.06 32.57
CA TYR A 213 28.73 -18.62 32.81
C TYR A 213 29.26 -19.33 31.54
N TYR A 214 30.46 -18.96 31.08
CA TYR A 214 31.38 -19.94 30.48
C TYR A 214 32.38 -20.25 31.60
N ASP A 215 32.25 -21.43 32.22
CA ASP A 215 33.29 -22.01 33.06
C ASP A 215 33.86 -23.22 32.32
N ASP A 216 35.18 -23.23 32.23
CA ASP A 216 36.06 -24.20 31.59
C ASP A 216 36.09 -25.56 32.33
N ASP A 217 36.43 -26.58 31.54
CA ASP A 217 37.19 -27.80 31.85
C ASP A 217 36.70 -28.88 32.86
N ASP A 218 36.73 -30.11 32.32
CA ASP A 218 37.11 -31.40 32.91
C ASP A 218 36.39 -31.94 34.17
N MET A 219 35.68 -33.07 33.99
CA MET A 219 35.92 -34.29 34.79
C MET A 219 35.34 -35.57 34.15
N GLU A 220 36.17 -36.60 34.17
CA GLU A 220 35.94 -38.00 33.82
C GLU A 220 34.80 -38.68 34.60
N GLY A 221 34.25 -39.76 34.02
CA GLY A 221 34.08 -41.02 34.77
C GLY A 221 32.70 -41.67 34.81
N GLY A 222 32.54 -42.71 33.96
CA GLY A 222 31.73 -43.93 34.20
C GLY A 222 30.21 -43.84 33.97
N ASP A 223 29.48 -44.85 33.52
CA ASP A 223 29.74 -46.23 33.07
C ASP A 223 28.35 -46.86 32.73
N GLY A 224 28.32 -47.85 31.83
CA GLY A 224 27.16 -48.74 31.58
C GLY A 224 26.45 -48.49 30.24
N ASP A 225 26.98 -48.99 29.12
CA ASP A 225 26.80 -50.37 28.60
C ASP A 225 25.40 -50.64 28.01
N CYS A 226 25.35 -50.73 26.68
CA CYS A 226 24.64 -51.79 25.98
C CYS A 226 25.19 -51.93 24.55
N CYS A 227 26.21 -52.78 24.43
CA CYS A 227 26.61 -53.40 23.18
C CYS A 227 25.45 -54.23 22.59
N TYR A 228 25.35 -54.32 21.26
CA TYR A 228 25.51 -55.58 20.52
C TYR A 228 25.79 -55.29 19.05
N ASP A 229 26.89 -55.90 18.61
CA ASP A 229 27.54 -55.89 17.30
C ASP A 229 26.68 -56.51 16.16
N GLU A 230 26.95 -56.12 14.92
CA GLU A 230 27.64 -56.99 13.93
C GLU A 230 27.70 -56.29 12.56
N ASP A 231 28.92 -55.90 12.18
CA ASP A 231 29.32 -55.75 10.78
C ASP A 231 29.44 -57.14 10.15
N ASP A 232 28.88 -57.37 8.96
CA ASP A 232 29.40 -58.38 8.05
C ASP A 232 29.52 -57.81 6.64
N SER A 233 30.77 -57.58 6.24
CA SER A 233 31.16 -57.23 4.90
C SER A 233 31.83 -58.43 4.24
N GLY A 234 31.15 -58.99 3.23
CA GLY A 234 31.79 -59.51 2.02
C GLY A 234 32.06 -61.01 1.96
N ASN A 235 31.57 -61.65 0.90
CA ASN A 235 32.44 -62.42 0.03
C ASN A 235 31.89 -62.53 -1.39
N GLU A 236 32.81 -62.44 -2.34
CA GLU A 236 32.66 -62.57 -3.79
C GLU A 236 32.42 -64.04 -4.20
N GLU A 237 31.64 -64.22 -5.28
CA GLU A 237 31.72 -65.42 -6.13
C GLU A 237 32.18 -64.99 -7.53
N SER A 238 33.49 -65.17 -7.78
CA SER A 238 34.07 -65.76 -8.99
C SER A 238 35.48 -66.25 -8.68
#